data_AF-A0A7K1BFA8-F1
#
_entry.id   AF-A0A7K1BFA8-F1
#
_cell.length_a   1.000
_cell.length_b   1.000
_cell.length_c   1.000
_cell.angle_alpha   90.00
_cell.angle_beta   90.00
_cell.angle_gamma   90.00
#
_symmetry.space_group_name_H-M   'P 1'
#
loop_
_entity.id
_entity.type
_entity.pdbx_description
1 polymer ?
#
loop_
_entity_poly.entity_id
_entity_poly.type
_entity_poly.pdbx_seq_one_letter_code
_entity_poly.pdbx_strand_id
1 'polypeptide(L)'
;MPTSKGNWLLFISSGLLLSLGFKNDFFWAAGGVIGLIPAVSWVLRDLRQHTMGSDMLAVLALIGAVFTGELFAASVVSLMLASGRVLESWAEGQAERQLKSLLARVPRITHRVNNDGSISEITIDAVSIGDQILVRSGEIVPTDGDLLADAILDESALTGEPLPVSRRVHDQIDSGVVNAGAPFEYRASNTSEESTYAAIIKLVKAAQEKNSPGIRIANLWAIRFVPIALILSLASWLISGDIHRAIAVLVAATPCPLILAVPIAVVSGLSRAAKHGAVIKGGAILELLGRTEVVLLDKTGTLTHGGPVVSEIQSAPGFNPHQILSLAASVDQYSTHVVAKSLVSAAKIQRCKFETVSEVEEIAGHKIQGTLGTDVITVGQLIDSCPAWLTMEYPLIVAVSKNSKLIGAIGLHDPLRPEAHKLISDLKASGVKYVALVTGDRESTAREVANEIGIENVYSGITAEG
;
A
#
# COMPACT_ATOMS: atom_id res chain seq x y z
N MET A 1 -22.21 10.99 9.26
CA MET A 1 -22.84 10.41 8.04
C MET A 1 -24.14 9.73 8.44
N PRO A 2 -25.24 9.82 7.67
CA PRO A 2 -26.30 8.84 7.81
C PRO A 2 -25.66 7.46 7.60
N THR A 3 -25.96 6.51 8.48
CA THR A 3 -25.43 5.15 8.35
C THR A 3 -25.88 4.59 7.00
N SER A 4 -25.11 3.70 6.38
CA SER A 4 -25.51 2.99 5.14
C SER A 4 -26.97 2.47 5.25
N LYS A 5 -27.38 2.03 6.44
CA LYS A 5 -28.76 1.63 6.76
C LYS A 5 -29.80 2.74 6.56
N GLY A 6 -29.51 3.98 6.91
CA GLY A 6 -30.41 5.13 6.73
C GLY A 6 -30.68 5.46 5.27
N ASN A 7 -29.66 5.40 4.41
CA ASN A 7 -29.84 5.65 2.97
C ASN A 7 -30.68 4.55 2.30
N TRP A 8 -30.45 3.28 2.67
CA TRP A 8 -31.26 2.16 2.19
C TRP A 8 -32.73 2.27 2.60
N LEU A 9 -33.00 2.68 3.84
CA LEU A 9 -34.38 2.93 4.30
C LEU A 9 -35.07 4.04 3.50
N LEU A 10 -34.36 5.13 3.18
CA LEU A 10 -34.89 6.21 2.34
C LEU A 10 -35.21 5.73 0.92
N PHE A 11 -34.34 4.92 0.31
CA PHE A 11 -34.58 4.38 -1.03
C PHE A 11 -35.80 3.45 -1.07
N ILE A 12 -35.89 2.51 -0.13
CA ILE A 12 -37.00 1.55 -0.06
C ILE A 12 -38.32 2.27 0.23
N SER A 13 -38.34 3.20 1.18
CA SER A 13 -39.54 3.98 1.50
C SER A 13 -39.99 4.86 0.34
N SER A 14 -39.07 5.56 -0.34
CA SER A 14 -39.39 6.40 -1.49
C SER A 14 -39.91 5.59 -2.68
N GLY A 15 -39.35 4.40 -2.94
CA GLY A 15 -39.81 3.52 -4.02
C GLY A 15 -41.19 2.93 -3.75
N LEU A 16 -41.44 2.53 -2.50
CA LEU A 16 -42.74 2.00 -2.07
C LEU A 16 -43.83 3.08 -2.14
N LEU A 17 -43.54 4.31 -1.71
CA LEU A 17 -44.47 5.43 -1.75
C LEU A 17 -44.77 5.89 -3.19
N LEU A 18 -43.77 5.91 -4.07
CA LEU A 18 -44.00 6.20 -5.49
C LEU A 18 -44.94 5.17 -6.13
N SER A 19 -44.75 3.88 -5.83
CA SER A 19 -45.60 2.80 -6.35
C SER A 19 -47.03 2.88 -5.81
N LEU A 20 -47.20 3.15 -4.50
CA LEU A 20 -48.51 3.31 -3.89
C LEU A 20 -49.23 4.58 -4.35
N GLY A 21 -48.50 5.59 -4.80
CA GLY A 21 -49.06 6.84 -5.31
C GLY A 21 -49.93 6.68 -6.55
N PHE A 22 -49.71 5.66 -7.37
CA PHE A 22 -50.62 5.32 -8.47
C PHE A 22 -52.04 4.92 -8.00
N LYS A 23 -52.23 4.62 -6.71
CA LYS A 23 -53.53 4.37 -6.10
C LYS A 23 -54.11 5.58 -5.38
N ASN A 24 -53.26 6.47 -4.85
CA ASN A 24 -53.68 7.64 -4.08
C ASN A 24 -52.56 8.68 -4.02
N ASP A 25 -52.86 9.91 -4.45
CA ASP A 25 -51.95 11.06 -4.48
C ASP A 25 -51.34 11.40 -3.11
N PHE A 26 -51.98 11.02 -2.01
CA PHE A 26 -51.43 11.14 -0.65
C PHE A 26 -50.05 10.47 -0.50
N PHE A 27 -49.85 9.30 -1.13
CA PHE A 27 -48.57 8.61 -1.07
C PHE A 27 -47.49 9.36 -1.87
N TRP A 28 -47.87 10.07 -2.94
CA TRP A 28 -46.93 10.93 -3.65
C TRP A 28 -46.52 12.16 -2.82
N ALA A 29 -47.45 12.75 -2.06
CA ALA A 29 -47.12 13.81 -1.11
C ALA A 29 -46.17 13.30 -0.01
N ALA A 30 -46.48 12.13 0.58
CA ALA A 30 -45.64 11.52 1.60
C ALA A 30 -44.23 11.19 1.09
N GLY A 31 -44.11 10.67 -0.14
CA GLY A 31 -42.82 10.38 -0.78
C GLY A 31 -41.97 11.62 -1.01
N GLY A 32 -42.59 12.73 -1.43
CA GLY A 32 -41.93 14.04 -1.56
C GLY A 32 -41.42 14.57 -0.23
N VAL A 33 -42.25 14.55 0.82
CA VAL A 33 -41.89 15.07 2.16
C VAL A 33 -40.78 14.23 2.81
N ILE A 34 -40.84 12.90 2.70
CA ILE A 34 -39.83 11.99 3.24
C ILE A 34 -38.46 12.20 2.57
N GLY A 35 -38.43 12.53 1.27
CA GLY A 35 -37.20 12.91 0.57
C GLY A 35 -36.70 14.31 0.90
N LEU A 36 -37.62 15.26 1.07
CA LEU A 36 -37.28 16.67 1.32
C LEU A 36 -36.55 16.87 2.65
N ILE A 37 -37.00 16.22 3.73
CA ILE A 37 -36.39 16.35 5.08
C ILE A 37 -34.88 16.05 5.08
N PRO A 38 -34.41 14.88 4.61
CA PRO A 38 -32.98 14.60 4.55
C PRO A 38 -32.27 15.45 3.50
N ALA A 39 -32.90 15.76 2.35
CA ALA A 39 -32.29 16.58 1.30
C ALA A 39 -31.94 17.99 1.78
N VAL A 40 -32.84 18.64 2.52
CA VAL A 40 -32.57 19.94 3.15
C VAL A 40 -31.43 19.84 4.15
N SER A 41 -31.38 18.77 4.95
CA SER A 41 -30.28 18.54 5.89
C SER A 41 -28.92 18.36 5.20
N TRP A 42 -28.90 17.82 3.98
CA TRP A 42 -27.68 17.66 3.18
C TRP A 42 -27.22 19.01 2.61
N VAL A 43 -28.12 19.76 1.97
CA VAL A 43 -27.80 21.09 1.42
C VAL A 43 -27.34 22.07 2.52
N LEU A 44 -27.95 22.05 3.70
CA LEU A 44 -27.51 22.88 4.84
C LEU A 44 -26.09 22.56 5.30
N ARG A 45 -25.68 21.28 5.20
CA ARG A 45 -24.30 20.88 5.52
C ARG A 45 -23.32 21.29 4.43
N ASP A 46 -23.69 21.10 3.17
CA ASP A 46 -22.88 21.50 2.01
C ASP A 46 -22.62 23.02 2.01
N LEU A 47 -23.67 23.82 2.29
CA LEU A 47 -23.54 25.27 2.47
C LEU A 47 -22.56 25.63 3.60
N ARG A 48 -22.61 24.90 4.73
CA ARG A 48 -21.72 25.10 5.88
C ARG A 48 -20.27 24.75 5.57
N GLN A 49 -20.03 23.91 4.56
CA GLN A 49 -18.72 23.50 4.07
C GLN A 49 -18.24 24.34 2.87
N HIS A 50 -18.96 25.41 2.50
CA HIS A 50 -18.70 26.24 1.32
C HIS A 50 -18.67 25.47 -0.02
N THR A 51 -19.27 24.29 -0.08
CA THR A 51 -19.41 23.52 -1.32
C THR A 51 -20.81 23.72 -1.89
N MET A 52 -20.92 24.27 -3.09
CA MET A 52 -22.20 24.28 -3.82
C MET A 52 -22.34 22.98 -4.60
N GLY A 53 -23.04 22.02 -3.99
CA GLY A 53 -23.40 20.75 -4.64
C GLY A 53 -24.58 20.89 -5.60
N SER A 54 -24.68 19.95 -6.55
CA SER A 54 -25.85 19.77 -7.43
C SER A 54 -27.17 19.55 -6.67
N ASP A 55 -27.07 19.16 -5.40
CA ASP A 55 -28.19 18.84 -4.51
C ASP A 55 -29.08 20.07 -4.23
N MET A 56 -28.55 21.29 -4.41
CA MET A 56 -29.34 22.52 -4.27
C MET A 56 -30.48 22.60 -5.29
N LEU A 57 -30.25 22.19 -6.55
CA LEU A 57 -31.31 22.16 -7.56
C LEU A 57 -32.38 21.13 -7.21
N ALA A 58 -31.96 19.96 -6.70
CA ALA A 58 -32.90 18.90 -6.31
C ALA A 58 -33.80 19.34 -5.15
N VAL A 59 -33.24 20.04 -4.15
CA VAL A 59 -34.03 20.59 -3.04
C VAL A 59 -34.99 21.68 -3.52
N LEU A 60 -34.54 22.61 -4.37
CA LEU A 60 -35.40 23.65 -4.93
C LEU A 60 -36.53 23.06 -5.80
N ALA A 61 -36.23 22.03 -6.59
CA ALA A 61 -37.22 21.30 -7.37
C ALA A 61 -38.24 20.57 -6.48
N LEU A 62 -37.80 19.91 -5.41
CA LEU A 62 -38.66 19.25 -4.42
C LEU A 62 -39.56 20.25 -3.69
N ILE A 63 -39.01 21.36 -3.21
CA ILE A 63 -39.76 22.43 -2.57
C ILE A 63 -40.81 22.99 -3.54
N GLY A 64 -40.38 23.36 -4.75
CA GLY A 64 -41.27 23.88 -5.78
C GLY A 64 -42.41 22.93 -6.09
N ALA A 65 -42.11 21.66 -6.36
CA ALA A 65 -43.09 20.63 -6.70
C ALA A 65 -44.10 20.38 -5.56
N VAL A 66 -43.65 20.37 -4.30
CA VAL A 66 -44.56 20.24 -3.14
C VAL A 66 -45.46 21.47 -3.01
N PHE A 67 -44.93 22.68 -3.22
CA PHE A 67 -45.72 23.92 -3.11
C PHE A 67 -46.74 24.10 -4.24
N THR A 68 -46.45 23.64 -5.46
CA THR A 68 -47.38 23.76 -6.60
C THR A 68 -48.30 22.55 -6.78
N GLY A 69 -48.24 21.57 -5.88
CA GLY A 69 -49.07 20.37 -5.95
C GLY A 69 -48.64 19.36 -7.01
N GLU A 70 -47.41 19.47 -7.55
CA GLU A 70 -46.81 18.50 -8.49
C GLU A 70 -46.27 17.27 -7.74
N LEU A 71 -47.18 16.56 -7.04
CA LEU A 71 -46.83 15.51 -6.08
C LEU A 71 -46.09 14.34 -6.75
N PHE A 72 -46.46 14.00 -7.98
CA PHE A 72 -45.78 12.96 -8.76
C PHE A 72 -44.31 13.31 -9.00
N ALA A 73 -44.03 14.54 -9.45
CA ALA A 73 -42.67 15.01 -9.68
C ALA A 73 -41.85 15.02 -8.37
N ALA A 74 -42.46 15.46 -7.26
CA ALA A 74 -41.82 15.44 -5.95
C ALA A 74 -41.40 14.02 -5.51
N SER A 75 -42.26 13.02 -5.73
CA SER A 75 -41.94 11.62 -5.42
C SER A 75 -40.86 11.01 -6.31
N VAL A 76 -40.88 11.31 -7.62
CA VAL A 76 -39.85 10.81 -8.55
C VAL A 76 -38.49 11.40 -8.19
N VAL A 77 -38.41 12.71 -7.95
CA VAL A 77 -37.17 13.39 -7.55
C VAL A 77 -36.65 12.85 -6.22
N SER A 78 -37.54 12.61 -5.24
CA SER A 78 -37.21 11.99 -3.95
C SER A 78 -36.56 10.60 -4.13
N LEU A 79 -37.16 9.73 -4.94
CA LEU A 79 -36.61 8.40 -5.24
C LEU A 79 -35.26 8.47 -5.96
N MET A 80 -35.11 9.37 -6.93
CA MET A 80 -33.86 9.57 -7.67
C MET A 80 -32.73 10.04 -6.75
N LEU A 81 -33.02 10.94 -5.82
CA LEU A 81 -32.07 11.44 -4.83
C LEU A 81 -31.65 10.32 -3.85
N ALA A 82 -32.61 9.54 -3.36
CA ALA A 82 -32.36 8.43 -2.44
C ALA A 82 -31.53 7.31 -3.09
N SER A 83 -31.80 6.97 -4.35
CA SER A 83 -31.03 5.96 -5.08
C SER A 83 -29.57 6.40 -5.31
N GLY A 84 -29.37 7.68 -5.63
CA GLY A 84 -28.06 8.33 -5.71
C GLY A 84 -27.21 8.08 -4.48
N ARG A 85 -27.75 8.42 -3.31
CA ARG A 85 -27.06 8.29 -2.01
C ARG A 85 -26.80 6.85 -1.58
N VAL A 86 -27.68 5.92 -1.93
CA VAL A 86 -27.45 4.49 -1.67
C VAL A 86 -26.26 3.99 -2.48
N LEU A 87 -26.25 4.23 -3.79
CA LEU A 87 -25.18 3.81 -4.69
C LEU A 87 -23.83 4.40 -4.27
N GLU A 88 -23.81 5.67 -3.91
CA GLU A 88 -22.65 6.38 -3.38
C GLU A 88 -22.11 5.73 -2.09
N SER A 89 -22.96 5.53 -1.08
CA SER A 89 -22.55 4.92 0.19
C SER A 89 -22.11 3.47 0.06
N TRP A 90 -22.68 2.73 -0.90
CA TRP A 90 -22.30 1.35 -1.21
C TRP A 90 -20.92 1.30 -1.86
N ALA A 91 -20.64 2.22 -2.79
CA ALA A 91 -19.33 2.35 -3.44
C ALA A 91 -18.23 2.70 -2.44
N GLU A 92 -18.47 3.66 -1.55
CA GLU A 92 -17.51 4.07 -0.50
C GLU A 92 -17.24 2.95 0.50
N GLY A 93 -18.29 2.26 0.98
CA GLY A 93 -18.15 1.16 1.94
C GLY A 93 -17.38 -0.05 1.40
N GLN A 94 -17.38 -0.28 0.09
CA GLN A 94 -16.60 -1.34 -0.54
C GLN A 94 -15.09 -1.02 -0.54
N ALA A 95 -14.72 0.25 -0.73
CA ALA A 95 -13.33 0.70 -0.68
C ALA A 95 -12.75 0.66 0.75
N GLU A 96 -13.56 1.03 1.75
CA GLU A 96 -13.13 1.15 3.14
C GLU A 96 -12.90 -0.23 3.81
N ARG A 97 -13.69 -1.25 3.44
CA ARG A 97 -13.57 -2.62 3.96
C ARG A 97 -12.22 -3.29 3.64
N GLN A 98 -11.55 -2.88 2.57
CA GLN A 98 -10.22 -3.38 2.21
C GLN A 98 -9.09 -2.60 2.87
N LEU A 99 -9.35 -1.38 3.36
CA LEU A 99 -8.35 -0.55 4.04
C LEU A 99 -8.14 -0.98 5.50
N LYS A 100 -9.22 -1.43 6.15
CA LYS A 100 -9.22 -1.83 7.56
C LYS A 100 -8.36 -3.07 7.84
N SER A 101 -8.10 -3.91 6.84
CA SER A 101 -7.20 -5.07 6.96
C SER A 101 -5.71 -4.71 6.89
N LEU A 102 -5.36 -3.54 6.36
CA LEU A 102 -3.97 -3.08 6.26
C LEU A 102 -3.49 -2.38 7.53
N LEU A 103 -4.37 -1.67 8.22
CA LEU A 103 -4.10 -1.07 9.54
C LEU A 103 -4.15 -2.09 10.69
N ALA A 104 -4.47 -3.35 10.40
CA ALA A 104 -4.64 -4.41 11.40
C ALA A 104 -3.31 -5.03 11.89
N ARG A 105 -2.16 -4.58 11.37
CA ARG A 105 -0.84 -5.10 11.74
C ARG A 105 -0.11 -4.29 12.81
N VAL A 106 -0.70 -3.20 13.32
CA VAL A 106 -0.11 -2.46 14.45
C VAL A 106 -0.29 -3.28 15.73
N PRO A 107 0.80 -3.59 16.47
CA PRO A 107 0.70 -4.24 17.77
C PRO A 107 -0.11 -3.35 18.72
N ARG A 108 -1.18 -3.89 19.31
CA ARG A 108 -1.98 -3.17 20.32
C ARG A 108 -1.49 -3.41 21.74
N ILE A 109 -0.75 -4.48 21.90
CA ILE A 109 -0.26 -5.04 23.16
C ILE A 109 1.23 -5.29 23.02
N THR A 110 1.95 -5.15 24.13
CA THR A 110 3.36 -5.49 24.25
C THR A 110 3.64 -6.09 25.64
N HIS A 111 4.82 -6.68 25.80
CA HIS A 111 5.22 -7.40 27.01
C HIS A 111 6.27 -6.60 27.75
N ARG A 112 5.89 -5.96 28.85
CA ARG A 112 6.84 -5.29 29.75
C ARG A 112 7.40 -6.28 30.77
N VAL A 113 8.72 -6.27 30.92
CA VAL A 113 9.42 -6.96 32.00
C VAL A 113 9.41 -6.06 33.23
N ASN A 114 8.77 -6.52 34.30
CA ASN A 114 8.71 -5.81 35.57
C ASN A 114 10.02 -5.99 36.37
N ASN A 115 10.24 -5.13 37.36
CA ASN A 115 11.44 -5.17 38.20
C ASN A 115 11.63 -6.49 38.98
N ASP A 116 10.56 -7.28 39.15
CA ASP A 116 10.58 -8.61 39.78
C ASP A 116 10.88 -9.74 38.78
N GLY A 117 11.11 -9.42 37.51
CA GLY A 117 11.34 -10.37 36.42
C GLY A 117 10.05 -10.97 35.84
N SER A 118 8.87 -10.57 36.33
CA SER A 118 7.59 -11.00 35.74
C SER A 118 7.28 -10.26 34.44
N ILE A 119 6.59 -10.93 33.52
CA ILE A 119 6.18 -10.34 32.24
C ILE A 119 4.71 -9.93 32.34
N SER A 120 4.42 -8.64 32.16
CA SER A 120 3.06 -8.10 32.09
C SER A 120 2.71 -7.64 30.68
N GLU A 121 1.54 -8.03 30.21
CA GLU A 121 0.98 -7.53 28.96
C GLU A 121 0.37 -6.14 29.18
N ILE A 122 0.87 -5.14 28.46
CA ILE A 122 0.41 -3.75 28.52
C ILE A 122 0.02 -3.26 27.13
N THR A 123 -0.85 -2.24 27.07
CA THR A 123 -1.13 -1.55 25.81
C THR A 123 0.09 -0.77 25.35
N ILE A 124 0.29 -0.63 24.04
CA ILE A 124 1.43 0.11 23.48
C ILE A 124 1.48 1.57 23.97
N ASP A 125 0.33 2.17 24.24
CA ASP A 125 0.19 3.55 24.75
C ASP A 125 0.62 3.70 26.22
N ALA A 126 0.81 2.59 26.94
CA ALA A 126 1.27 2.59 28.33
C ALA A 126 2.80 2.42 28.45
N VAL A 127 3.52 2.26 27.33
CA VAL A 127 4.98 2.13 27.32
C VAL A 127 5.61 3.48 27.64
N SER A 128 6.46 3.50 28.67
CA SER A 128 7.21 4.68 29.07
C SER A 128 8.70 4.55 28.71
N ILE A 129 9.37 5.68 28.50
CA ILE A 129 10.81 5.71 28.28
C ILE A 129 11.53 5.04 29.46
N GLY A 130 12.44 4.12 29.16
CA GLY A 130 13.17 3.32 30.13
C GLY A 130 12.52 1.99 30.50
N ASP A 131 11.28 1.71 30.06
CA ASP A 131 10.67 0.40 30.24
C ASP A 131 11.48 -0.69 29.51
N GLN A 132 11.60 -1.85 30.14
CA GLN A 132 12.21 -3.03 29.54
C GLN A 132 11.13 -3.86 28.86
N ILE A 133 11.26 -4.03 27.55
CA ILE A 133 10.25 -4.68 26.71
C ILE A 133 10.82 -5.97 26.16
N LEU A 134 10.05 -7.05 26.29
CA LEU A 134 10.34 -8.35 25.70
C LEU A 134 9.65 -8.44 24.34
N VAL A 135 10.42 -8.74 23.30
CA VAL A 135 9.90 -8.97 21.94
C VAL A 135 10.09 -10.44 21.60
N ARG A 136 9.00 -11.18 21.45
CA ARG A 136 9.06 -12.61 21.09
C ARG A 136 9.37 -12.78 19.60
N SER A 137 9.80 -13.98 19.23
CA SER A 137 10.04 -14.32 17.83
C SER A 137 8.78 -14.10 16.99
N GLY A 138 8.92 -13.37 15.88
CA GLY A 138 7.83 -12.99 14.97
C GLY A 138 6.98 -11.80 15.44
N GLU A 139 7.22 -11.25 16.63
CA GLU A 139 6.56 -10.02 17.07
C GLU A 139 7.24 -8.77 16.47
N ILE A 140 6.45 -7.71 16.30
CA ILE A 140 6.93 -6.42 15.81
C ILE A 140 7.43 -5.60 17.00
N VAL A 141 8.56 -4.92 16.82
CA VAL A 141 9.12 -3.99 17.80
C VAL A 141 8.17 -2.78 17.94
N PRO A 142 7.58 -2.55 19.13
CA PRO A 142 6.51 -1.56 19.30
C PRO A 142 7.01 -0.10 19.39
N THR A 143 8.20 0.11 19.96
CA THR A 143 8.80 1.43 20.22
C THR A 143 10.29 1.38 19.92
N ASP A 144 10.89 2.53 19.61
CA ASP A 144 12.34 2.60 19.42
C ASP A 144 13.04 2.37 20.76
N GLY A 145 14.29 1.90 20.72
CA GLY A 145 15.03 1.64 21.95
C GLY A 145 16.45 1.13 21.76
N ASP A 146 17.10 0.82 22.89
CA ASP A 146 18.46 0.30 22.93
C ASP A 146 18.44 -1.19 23.30
N LEU A 147 19.14 -2.03 22.53
CA LEU A 147 19.20 -3.47 22.77
C LEU A 147 19.93 -3.81 24.08
N LEU A 148 19.34 -4.73 24.85
CA LEU A 148 19.98 -5.32 26.04
C LEU A 148 20.61 -6.70 25.74
N ALA A 149 20.29 -7.29 24.59
CA ALA A 149 20.80 -8.55 24.10
C ALA A 149 21.00 -8.48 22.57
N ASP A 150 21.84 -9.34 22.00
CA ASP A 150 21.98 -9.46 20.54
C ASP A 150 20.63 -9.91 19.94
N ALA A 151 20.26 -9.33 18.80
CA ALA A 151 18.99 -9.57 18.15
C ALA A 151 19.12 -9.71 16.62
N ILE A 152 18.24 -10.50 16.02
CA ILE A 152 18.11 -10.63 14.57
C ILE A 152 16.76 -10.02 14.17
N LEU A 153 16.81 -8.95 13.39
CA LEU A 153 15.65 -8.12 13.06
C LEU A 153 15.41 -8.11 11.55
N ASP A 154 14.17 -8.32 11.12
CA ASP A 154 13.73 -8.05 9.77
C ASP A 154 13.30 -6.58 9.67
N GLU A 155 14.19 -5.77 9.08
CA GLU A 155 14.02 -4.33 8.88
C GLU A 155 13.37 -4.00 7.51
N SER A 156 12.94 -5.01 6.73
CA SER A 156 12.46 -4.86 5.35
C SER A 156 11.30 -3.89 5.20
N ALA A 157 10.46 -3.76 6.23
CA ALA A 157 9.34 -2.83 6.24
C ALA A 157 9.76 -1.35 6.30
N LEU A 158 10.96 -1.05 6.79
CA LEU A 158 11.50 0.31 6.93
C LEU A 158 12.57 0.61 5.86
N THR A 159 13.48 -0.33 5.62
CA THR A 159 14.65 -0.12 4.78
C THR A 159 14.44 -0.62 3.34
N GLY A 160 13.46 -1.48 3.11
CA GLY A 160 13.27 -2.18 1.84
C GLY A 160 14.26 -3.32 1.59
N GLU A 161 15.26 -3.49 2.45
CA GLU A 161 16.22 -4.57 2.36
C GLU A 161 15.57 -5.89 2.83
N PRO A 162 15.48 -6.92 1.98
CA PRO A 162 14.71 -8.13 2.28
C PRO A 162 15.37 -9.06 3.31
N LEU A 163 16.53 -8.68 3.83
CA LEU A 163 17.40 -9.52 4.65
C LEU A 163 17.37 -9.13 6.13
N PRO A 164 17.17 -10.08 7.06
CA PRO A 164 17.30 -9.81 8.48
C PRO A 164 18.72 -9.36 8.84
N VAL A 165 18.82 -8.29 9.62
CA VAL A 165 20.05 -7.68 10.09
C VAL A 165 20.31 -8.12 11.53
N SER A 166 21.56 -8.45 11.84
CA SER A 166 21.98 -8.70 13.22
C SER A 166 22.44 -7.42 13.89
N ARG A 167 21.84 -7.12 15.03
CA ARG A 167 22.16 -5.98 15.88
C ARG A 167 22.76 -6.49 17.18
N ARG A 168 23.76 -5.77 17.68
CA ARG A 168 24.47 -6.14 18.90
C ARG A 168 23.84 -5.45 20.12
N VAL A 169 24.18 -5.95 21.30
CA VAL A 169 23.90 -5.24 22.56
C VAL A 169 24.34 -3.77 22.45
N HIS A 170 23.47 -2.87 22.93
CA HIS A 170 23.61 -1.41 22.88
C HIS A 170 23.41 -0.74 21.51
N ASP A 171 23.14 -1.49 20.45
CA ASP A 171 22.68 -0.87 19.20
C ASP A 171 21.26 -0.29 19.39
N GLN A 172 20.99 0.81 18.68
CA GLN A 172 19.65 1.37 18.57
C GLN A 172 18.80 0.53 17.62
N ILE A 173 17.53 0.36 17.98
CA ILE A 173 16.52 -0.32 17.17
C ILE A 173 15.35 0.60 16.90
N ASP A 174 14.86 0.55 15.66
CA ASP A 174 13.66 1.26 15.23
C ASP A 174 12.41 0.41 15.47
N SER A 175 11.32 1.07 15.83
CA SER A 175 9.97 0.50 15.87
C SER A 175 9.49 0.10 14.48
N GLY A 176 8.62 -0.92 14.41
CA GLY A 176 8.02 -1.41 13.17
C GLY A 176 8.80 -2.53 12.48
N VAL A 177 10.02 -2.85 12.93
CA VAL A 177 10.80 -4.01 12.49
C VAL A 177 10.30 -5.30 13.16
N VAL A 178 10.51 -6.46 12.54
CA VAL A 178 10.04 -7.76 13.07
C VAL A 178 11.19 -8.52 13.71
N ASN A 179 10.99 -9.12 14.88
CA ASN A 179 11.96 -10.06 15.43
C ASN A 179 12.01 -11.34 14.57
N ALA A 180 13.13 -11.56 13.89
CA ALA A 180 13.37 -12.73 13.04
C ALA A 180 14.18 -13.83 13.75
N GLY A 181 14.63 -13.59 14.99
CA GLY A 181 15.46 -14.49 15.79
C GLY A 181 14.80 -14.97 17.07
N ALA A 182 15.63 -15.22 18.08
CA ALA A 182 15.19 -15.59 19.43
C ALA A 182 14.53 -14.40 20.14
N PRO A 183 13.71 -14.64 21.20
CA PRO A 183 13.19 -13.56 22.03
C PRO A 183 14.33 -12.73 22.61
N PHE A 184 14.19 -11.41 22.56
CA PHE A 184 15.18 -10.48 23.12
C PHE A 184 14.48 -9.39 23.92
N GLU A 185 15.27 -8.76 24.79
CA GLU A 185 14.84 -7.64 25.61
C GLU A 185 15.56 -6.37 25.17
N TYR A 186 14.85 -5.26 25.20
CA TYR A 186 15.42 -3.95 24.90
C TYR A 186 14.82 -2.90 25.84
N ARG A 187 15.47 -1.73 25.92
CA ARG A 187 15.00 -0.60 26.71
C ARG A 187 14.37 0.45 25.81
N ALA A 188 13.12 0.80 26.05
CA ALA A 188 12.42 1.82 25.27
C ALA A 188 13.12 3.19 25.40
N SER A 189 13.48 3.81 24.28
CA SER A 189 14.06 5.16 24.23
C SER A 189 12.99 6.22 23.95
N ASN A 190 11.94 5.86 23.22
CA ASN A 190 10.83 6.73 22.84
C ASN A 190 9.48 6.17 23.31
N THR A 191 8.48 7.04 23.38
CA THR A 191 7.08 6.63 23.55
C THR A 191 6.50 6.08 22.24
N SER A 192 5.36 5.39 22.30
CA SER A 192 4.68 4.88 21.10
C SER A 192 4.36 5.98 20.08
N GLU A 193 4.00 7.18 20.54
CA GLU A 193 3.62 8.30 19.68
C GLU A 193 4.81 9.00 19.00
N GLU A 194 6.00 8.91 19.60
CA GLU A 194 7.24 9.57 19.17
C GLU A 194 8.19 8.62 18.42
N SER A 195 7.75 7.40 18.18
CA SER A 195 8.54 6.35 17.55
C SER A 195 8.71 6.54 16.03
N THR A 196 9.79 6.00 15.44
CA THR A 196 10.07 6.00 13.99
C THR A 196 8.86 5.51 13.18
N TYR A 197 8.24 4.40 13.59
CA TYR A 197 7.07 3.86 12.93
C TYR A 197 5.84 4.76 13.06
N ALA A 198 5.63 5.41 14.22
CA ALA A 198 4.57 6.39 14.39
C ALA A 198 4.78 7.63 13.52
N ALA A 199 6.03 8.08 13.32
CA ALA A 199 6.37 9.15 12.40
C ALA A 199 6.02 8.77 10.95
N ILE A 200 6.36 7.56 10.50
CA ILE A 200 5.97 7.03 9.18
C ILE A 200 4.45 7.00 9.04
N ILE A 201 3.72 6.51 10.05
CA ILE A 201 2.25 6.52 10.03
C ILE A 201 1.70 7.95 9.94
N LYS A 202 2.28 8.91 10.69
CA LYS A 202 1.90 10.32 10.63
C LYS A 202 2.16 10.92 9.25
N LEU A 203 3.30 10.61 8.62
CA LEU A 203 3.63 11.04 7.25
C LEU A 203 2.65 10.44 6.23
N VAL A 204 2.36 9.15 6.33
CA VAL A 204 1.38 8.48 5.46
C VAL A 204 -0.02 9.05 5.65
N LYS A 205 -0.45 9.29 6.90
CA LYS A 205 -1.74 9.93 7.20
C LYS A 205 -1.79 11.37 6.70
N ALA A 206 -0.74 12.16 6.91
CA ALA A 206 -0.66 13.53 6.42
C ALA A 206 -0.67 13.59 4.89
N ALA A 207 -0.02 12.64 4.21
CA ALA A 207 -0.08 12.49 2.76
C ALA A 207 -1.48 12.07 2.28
N GLN A 208 -2.17 11.18 3.02
CA GLN A 208 -3.55 10.79 2.73
C GLN A 208 -4.56 11.93 2.98
N GLU A 209 -4.37 12.73 4.02
CA GLU A 209 -5.20 13.90 4.32
C GLU A 209 -4.94 15.07 3.36
N LYS A 210 -3.69 15.25 2.90
CA LYS A 210 -3.33 16.20 1.83
C LYS A 210 -3.75 15.73 0.44
N ASN A 211 -4.01 14.45 0.24
CA ASN A 211 -4.76 13.96 -0.92
C ASN A 211 -6.23 14.36 -0.74
N SER A 212 -6.41 15.66 -0.94
CA SER A 212 -7.62 16.46 -0.80
C SER A 212 -8.81 15.77 -1.44
N PRO A 213 -10.02 15.94 -0.88
CA PRO A 213 -11.22 15.22 -1.27
C PRO A 213 -11.36 15.40 -2.77
N GLY A 214 -11.46 14.29 -3.51
CA GLY A 214 -11.75 14.36 -4.94
C GLY A 214 -12.97 15.25 -5.09
N ILE A 215 -12.76 16.50 -5.52
CA ILE A 215 -13.83 17.35 -5.96
C ILE A 215 -14.36 16.58 -7.14
N ARG A 216 -15.48 15.89 -6.92
CA ARG A 216 -16.14 15.10 -7.96
C ARG A 216 -16.12 15.99 -9.19
N ILE A 217 -15.60 15.51 -10.31
CA ILE A 217 -15.63 16.29 -11.56
C ILE A 217 -17.06 16.81 -11.80
N ALA A 218 -18.08 16.04 -11.40
CA ALA A 218 -19.48 16.46 -11.36
C ALA A 218 -19.77 17.77 -10.59
N ASN A 219 -19.09 18.04 -9.47
CA ASN A 219 -19.24 19.28 -8.68
C ASN A 219 -18.63 20.50 -9.39
N LEU A 220 -17.54 20.35 -10.15
CA LEU A 220 -16.99 21.44 -10.98
C LEU A 220 -18.01 21.88 -12.05
N TRP A 221 -18.69 20.92 -12.67
CA TRP A 221 -19.77 21.22 -13.60
C TRP A 221 -20.99 21.81 -12.91
N ALA A 222 -21.35 21.34 -11.70
CA ALA A 222 -22.48 21.86 -10.93
C ALA A 222 -22.33 23.36 -10.62
N ILE A 223 -21.12 23.83 -10.25
CA ILE A 223 -20.86 25.26 -9.98
C ILE A 223 -21.23 26.15 -11.17
N ARG A 224 -20.99 25.71 -12.40
CA ARG A 224 -21.34 26.48 -13.60
C ARG A 224 -22.78 26.27 -14.03
N PHE A 225 -23.29 25.06 -13.86
CA PHE A 225 -24.59 24.63 -14.36
C PHE A 225 -25.77 25.09 -13.49
N VAL A 226 -25.61 25.12 -12.16
CA VAL A 226 -26.66 25.53 -11.22
C VAL A 226 -27.15 26.98 -11.46
N PRO A 227 -26.27 28.00 -11.61
CA PRO A 227 -26.72 29.36 -11.91
C PRO A 227 -27.46 29.45 -13.25
N ILE A 228 -27.02 28.69 -14.27
CA ILE A 228 -27.67 28.68 -15.59
C ILE A 228 -29.10 28.12 -15.47
N ALA A 229 -29.27 27.00 -14.76
CA ALA A 229 -30.58 26.39 -14.55
C ALA A 229 -31.54 27.33 -13.78
N LEU A 230 -31.04 28.04 -12.77
CA LEU A 230 -31.83 29.03 -12.01
C LEU A 230 -32.26 30.21 -12.88
N ILE A 231 -31.36 30.75 -13.70
CA ILE A 231 -31.69 31.83 -14.63
C ILE A 231 -32.75 31.38 -15.65
N LEU A 232 -32.60 30.18 -16.22
CA LEU A 232 -33.58 29.64 -17.16
C LEU A 232 -34.94 29.37 -16.51
N SER A 233 -34.96 28.87 -15.27
CA SER A 233 -36.19 28.67 -14.50
C SER A 233 -36.91 29.99 -14.25
N LEU A 234 -36.18 31.02 -13.80
CA LEU A 234 -36.72 32.36 -13.56
C LEU A 234 -37.22 33.00 -14.86
N ALA A 235 -36.45 32.91 -15.95
CA ALA A 235 -36.86 33.42 -17.26
C ALA A 235 -38.14 32.72 -17.76
N SER A 236 -38.22 31.40 -17.60
CA SER A 236 -39.41 30.61 -17.95
C SER A 236 -40.65 31.11 -17.19
N TRP A 237 -40.50 31.41 -15.89
CA TRP A 237 -41.58 31.96 -15.08
C TRP A 237 -42.00 33.36 -15.56
N LEU A 238 -41.04 34.28 -15.72
CA LEU A 238 -41.31 35.68 -16.07
C LEU A 238 -41.94 35.82 -17.47
N ILE A 239 -41.53 35.00 -18.43
CA ILE A 239 -42.04 35.06 -19.81
C ILE A 239 -43.44 34.43 -19.89
N SER A 240 -43.68 33.34 -19.16
CA SER A 240 -44.94 32.60 -19.26
C SER A 240 -46.03 33.07 -18.30
N GLY A 241 -45.64 33.71 -17.19
CA GLY A 241 -46.52 33.98 -16.05
C GLY A 241 -46.87 32.74 -15.22
N ASP A 242 -46.34 31.56 -15.57
CA ASP A 242 -46.71 30.27 -15.00
C ASP A 242 -45.56 29.66 -14.19
N ILE A 243 -45.78 29.50 -12.88
CA ILE A 243 -44.81 28.93 -11.95
C ILE A 243 -44.53 27.44 -12.23
N HIS A 244 -45.48 26.71 -12.81
CA HIS A 244 -45.30 25.30 -13.17
C HIS A 244 -44.17 25.13 -14.20
N ARG A 245 -44.00 26.10 -15.11
CA ARG A 245 -42.90 26.07 -16.10
C ARG A 245 -41.54 26.37 -15.47
N ALA A 246 -41.50 27.14 -14.40
CA ALA A 246 -40.27 27.37 -13.63
C ALA A 246 -39.79 26.07 -12.97
N ILE A 247 -40.73 25.33 -12.38
CA ILE A 247 -40.47 24.06 -11.68
C ILE A 247 -40.14 22.96 -12.67
N ALA A 248 -40.81 22.89 -13.81
CA ALA A 248 -40.47 21.95 -14.88
C ALA A 248 -39.00 22.09 -15.32
N VAL A 249 -38.50 23.34 -15.43
CA VAL A 249 -37.08 23.60 -15.73
C VAL A 249 -36.17 23.12 -14.60
N LEU A 250 -36.51 23.35 -13.33
CA LEU A 250 -35.70 22.88 -12.18
C LEU A 250 -35.65 21.35 -12.10
N VAL A 251 -36.79 20.69 -12.29
CA VAL A 251 -36.89 19.22 -12.31
C VAL A 251 -36.07 18.65 -13.46
N ALA A 252 -36.24 19.19 -14.67
CA ALA A 252 -35.49 18.75 -15.85
C ALA A 252 -33.98 19.00 -15.72
N ALA A 253 -33.59 20.10 -15.06
CA ALA A 253 -32.20 20.45 -14.84
C ALA A 253 -31.57 19.69 -13.67
N THR A 254 -32.27 18.84 -12.92
CA THR A 254 -31.63 18.13 -11.79
C THR A 254 -30.66 17.05 -12.33
N PRO A 255 -29.33 17.19 -12.14
CA PRO A 255 -28.35 16.39 -12.88
C PRO A 255 -28.10 15.02 -12.22
N CYS A 256 -29.15 14.29 -11.87
CA CYS A 256 -29.06 13.00 -11.17
C CYS A 256 -28.21 11.94 -11.92
N PRO A 257 -28.33 11.77 -13.25
CA PRO A 257 -27.48 10.81 -13.97
C PRO A 257 -25.98 11.16 -13.93
N LEU A 258 -25.66 12.46 -13.92
CA LEU A 258 -24.27 12.94 -13.88
C LEU A 258 -23.61 12.64 -12.52
N ILE A 259 -24.39 12.77 -11.43
CA ILE A 259 -23.94 12.45 -10.07
C ILE A 259 -23.61 10.95 -9.95
N LEU A 260 -24.37 10.10 -10.63
CA LEU A 260 -24.22 8.64 -10.60
C LEU A 260 -23.13 8.09 -11.54
N ALA A 261 -22.78 8.82 -12.59
CA ALA A 261 -21.80 8.37 -13.58
C ALA A 261 -20.43 8.06 -12.94
N VAL A 262 -19.97 8.93 -12.03
CA VAL A 262 -18.64 8.81 -11.42
C VAL A 262 -18.54 7.61 -10.46
N PRO A 263 -19.43 7.41 -9.46
CA PRO A 263 -19.37 6.24 -8.59
C PRO A 263 -19.46 4.91 -9.36
N ILE A 264 -20.32 4.83 -10.38
CA ILE A 264 -20.47 3.62 -11.20
C ILE A 264 -19.17 3.34 -11.96
N ALA A 265 -18.57 4.37 -12.58
CA ALA A 265 -17.30 4.23 -13.28
C ALA A 265 -16.18 3.78 -12.34
N VAL A 266 -16.10 4.39 -11.14
CA VAL A 266 -15.11 4.04 -10.11
C VAL A 266 -15.26 2.60 -9.65
N VAL A 267 -16.46 2.18 -9.23
CA VAL A 267 -16.69 0.80 -8.76
C VAL A 267 -16.40 -0.20 -9.88
N SER A 268 -16.81 0.10 -11.10
CA SER A 268 -16.53 -0.75 -12.25
C SER A 268 -15.02 -0.85 -12.52
N GLY A 269 -14.30 0.26 -12.43
CA GLY A 269 -12.85 0.32 -12.59
C GLY A 269 -12.12 -0.49 -11.50
N LEU A 270 -12.46 -0.28 -10.24
CA LEU A 270 -11.92 -1.04 -9.10
C LEU A 270 -12.18 -2.54 -9.24
N SER A 271 -13.41 -2.93 -9.63
CA SER A 271 -13.76 -4.34 -9.84
C SER A 271 -12.98 -4.96 -10.99
N ARG A 272 -12.79 -4.24 -12.10
CA ARG A 272 -12.00 -4.72 -13.24
C ARG A 272 -10.51 -4.84 -12.90
N ALA A 273 -9.94 -3.88 -12.18
CA ALA A 273 -8.56 -3.93 -11.73
C ALA A 273 -8.32 -5.14 -10.81
N ALA A 274 -9.20 -5.36 -9.84
CA ALA A 274 -9.11 -6.50 -8.92
C ALA A 274 -9.17 -7.85 -9.64
N LYS A 275 -10.01 -7.98 -10.68
CA LYS A 275 -10.07 -9.20 -11.52
C LYS A 275 -8.76 -9.49 -12.27
N HIS A 276 -7.90 -8.49 -12.47
CA HIS A 276 -6.59 -8.62 -13.10
C HIS A 276 -5.44 -8.59 -12.08
N GLY A 277 -5.73 -8.79 -10.78
CA GLY A 277 -4.71 -8.85 -9.73
C GLY A 277 -4.21 -7.49 -9.25
N ALA A 278 -4.77 -6.37 -9.71
CA ALA A 278 -4.41 -5.03 -9.25
C ALA A 278 -5.33 -4.57 -8.12
N VAL A 279 -4.74 -4.17 -6.98
CA VAL A 279 -5.48 -3.67 -5.81
C VAL A 279 -5.33 -2.16 -5.72
N ILE A 280 -6.44 -1.43 -5.90
CA ILE A 280 -6.47 0.04 -5.86
C ILE A 280 -7.25 0.49 -4.63
N LYS A 281 -6.61 1.31 -3.79
CA LYS A 281 -7.14 1.72 -2.48
C LYS A 281 -8.06 2.95 -2.59
N GLY A 282 -9.21 2.77 -3.24
CA GLY A 282 -10.26 3.78 -3.34
C GLY A 282 -10.31 4.57 -4.65
N GLY A 283 -11.44 5.27 -4.86
CA GLY A 283 -11.72 5.96 -6.12
C GLY A 283 -10.82 7.15 -6.41
N ALA A 284 -10.39 7.88 -5.38
CA ALA A 284 -9.46 9.00 -5.54
C ALA A 284 -8.10 8.54 -6.09
N ILE A 285 -7.60 7.38 -5.65
CA ILE A 285 -6.36 6.80 -6.16
C ILE A 285 -6.53 6.33 -7.61
N LEU A 286 -7.67 5.72 -7.95
CA LEU A 286 -7.98 5.34 -9.32
C LEU A 286 -7.99 6.56 -10.27
N GLU A 287 -8.57 7.67 -9.82
CA GLU A 287 -8.58 8.92 -10.59
C GLU A 287 -7.18 9.53 -10.71
N LEU A 288 -6.39 9.52 -9.63
CA LEU A 288 -5.01 9.99 -9.63
C LEU A 288 -4.14 9.16 -10.59
N LEU A 289 -4.26 7.82 -10.54
CA LEU A 289 -3.58 6.91 -11.45
C LEU A 289 -3.89 7.20 -12.92
N GLY A 290 -5.14 7.57 -13.24
CA GLY A 290 -5.55 7.95 -14.59
C GLY A 290 -4.94 9.27 -15.09
N ARG A 291 -4.29 10.05 -14.22
CA ARG A 291 -3.62 11.32 -14.54
C ARG A 291 -2.11 11.28 -14.30
N THR A 292 -1.56 10.11 -13.97
CA THR A 292 -0.13 9.97 -13.67
C THR A 292 0.71 10.19 -14.92
N GLU A 293 1.59 11.18 -14.88
CA GLU A 293 2.53 11.47 -15.97
C GLU A 293 3.97 11.04 -15.64
N VAL A 294 4.26 10.76 -14.37
CA VAL A 294 5.60 10.50 -13.83
C VAL A 294 5.56 9.20 -13.03
N VAL A 295 6.46 8.27 -13.34
CA VAL A 295 6.61 7.01 -12.60
C VAL A 295 8.06 6.87 -12.14
N LEU A 296 8.25 6.71 -10.84
CA LEU A 296 9.52 6.36 -10.23
C LEU A 296 9.47 4.88 -9.87
N LEU A 297 10.43 4.11 -10.36
CA LEU A 297 10.50 2.67 -10.17
C LEU A 297 11.61 2.36 -9.18
N ASP A 298 11.28 1.60 -8.16
CA ASP A 298 12.29 0.94 -7.33
C ASP A 298 12.88 -0.27 -8.09
N LYS A 299 14.11 -0.65 -7.76
CA LYS A 299 14.80 -1.78 -8.38
C LYS A 299 14.45 -3.08 -7.67
N THR A 300 14.82 -3.19 -6.40
CA THR A 300 14.84 -4.44 -5.64
C THR A 300 13.41 -4.90 -5.33
N GLY A 301 13.06 -6.13 -5.72
CA GLY A 301 11.72 -6.71 -5.51
C GLY A 301 10.62 -6.15 -6.42
N THR A 302 10.82 -4.96 -7.01
CA THR A 302 9.90 -4.34 -7.98
C THR A 302 10.24 -4.76 -9.41
N LEU A 303 11.40 -4.35 -9.92
CA LEU A 303 11.88 -4.75 -11.27
C LEU A 303 12.54 -6.13 -11.25
N THR A 304 13.10 -6.52 -10.11
CA THR A 304 13.76 -7.80 -9.92
C THR A 304 12.87 -8.80 -9.20
N HIS A 305 13.29 -10.05 -9.15
CA HIS A 305 12.59 -11.10 -8.40
C HIS A 305 12.69 -10.91 -6.87
N GLY A 306 13.59 -10.04 -6.39
CA GLY A 306 13.76 -9.73 -4.97
C GLY A 306 14.58 -10.79 -4.24
N GLY A 307 15.42 -11.52 -4.97
CA GLY A 307 16.23 -12.60 -4.40
C GLY A 307 17.44 -12.90 -5.29
N PRO A 308 18.66 -12.95 -4.70
CA PRO A 308 19.89 -13.19 -5.47
C PRO A 308 19.88 -14.59 -6.09
N VAL A 309 20.43 -14.74 -7.28
CA VAL A 309 20.54 -16.01 -8.01
C VAL A 309 22.01 -16.24 -8.37
N VAL A 310 22.45 -17.49 -8.23
CA VAL A 310 23.81 -17.91 -8.58
C VAL A 310 24.02 -17.78 -10.09
N SER A 311 25.05 -17.03 -10.47
CA SER A 311 25.30 -16.65 -11.87
C SER A 311 26.59 -17.24 -12.39
N GLU A 312 27.67 -17.04 -11.63
CA GLU A 312 29.00 -17.55 -11.95
C GLU A 312 29.63 -18.12 -10.69
N ILE A 313 30.43 -19.18 -10.86
CA ILE A 313 31.24 -19.77 -9.80
C ILE A 313 32.66 -19.86 -10.32
N GLN A 314 33.58 -19.17 -9.67
CA GLN A 314 35.01 -19.28 -9.94
C GLN A 314 35.67 -20.13 -8.86
N SER A 315 36.56 -21.04 -9.27
CA SER A 315 37.26 -21.94 -8.35
C SER A 315 38.77 -21.77 -8.43
N ALA A 316 39.43 -22.01 -7.31
CA ALA A 316 40.88 -22.09 -7.26
C ALA A 316 41.39 -23.28 -8.09
N PRO A 317 42.63 -23.23 -8.62
CA PRO A 317 43.22 -24.34 -9.34
C PRO A 317 43.16 -25.66 -8.53
N GLY A 318 42.62 -26.71 -9.15
CA GLY A 318 42.42 -28.02 -8.50
C GLY A 318 41.03 -28.23 -7.88
N PHE A 319 40.17 -27.22 -7.87
CA PHE A 319 38.76 -27.35 -7.43
C PHE A 319 37.82 -27.17 -8.62
N ASN A 320 36.72 -27.93 -8.62
CA ASN A 320 35.65 -27.79 -9.62
C ASN A 320 34.56 -26.84 -9.09
N PRO A 321 34.02 -25.91 -9.90
CA PRO A 321 32.87 -25.08 -9.54
C PRO A 321 31.68 -25.85 -8.92
N HIS A 322 31.39 -27.06 -9.43
CA HIS A 322 30.31 -27.90 -8.89
C HIS A 322 30.60 -28.36 -7.46
N GLN A 323 31.87 -28.65 -7.14
CA GLN A 323 32.30 -28.98 -5.77
C GLN A 323 32.20 -27.77 -4.85
N ILE A 324 32.58 -26.57 -5.32
CA ILE A 324 32.46 -25.33 -4.55
C ILE A 324 31.01 -25.09 -4.16
N LEU A 325 30.08 -25.19 -5.11
CA LEU A 325 28.64 -25.03 -4.84
C LEU A 325 28.12 -26.10 -3.87
N SER A 326 28.57 -27.35 -4.02
CA SER A 326 28.20 -28.47 -3.14
C SER A 326 28.63 -28.21 -1.69
N LEU A 327 29.88 -27.78 -1.48
CA LEU A 327 30.42 -27.47 -0.16
C LEU A 327 29.71 -26.26 0.46
N ALA A 328 29.53 -25.19 -0.33
CA ALA A 328 28.85 -23.99 0.12
C ALA A 328 27.41 -24.30 0.56
N ALA A 329 26.64 -24.97 -0.29
CA ALA A 329 25.25 -25.32 -0.01
C ALA A 329 25.09 -26.33 1.15
N SER A 330 26.10 -27.16 1.42
CA SER A 330 26.09 -28.09 2.56
C SER A 330 26.19 -27.37 3.89
N VAL A 331 26.96 -26.27 3.96
CA VAL A 331 27.02 -25.41 5.16
C VAL A 331 25.81 -24.47 5.21
N ASP A 332 25.46 -23.86 4.09
CA ASP A 332 24.40 -22.84 4.00
C ASP A 332 22.97 -23.39 4.21
N GLN A 333 22.76 -24.71 4.12
CA GLN A 333 21.44 -25.31 4.40
C GLN A 333 20.96 -25.08 5.85
N TYR A 334 21.86 -24.72 6.75
CA TYR A 334 21.56 -24.43 8.16
C TYR A 334 21.28 -22.94 8.42
N SER A 335 21.60 -22.05 7.47
CA SER A 335 21.35 -20.60 7.58
C SER A 335 19.94 -20.24 7.08
N THR A 336 19.34 -19.23 7.72
CA THR A 336 18.06 -18.65 7.30
C THR A 336 18.22 -17.52 6.27
N HIS A 337 19.47 -17.10 5.99
CA HIS A 337 19.82 -15.98 5.12
C HIS A 337 19.39 -16.20 3.65
N VAL A 338 18.96 -15.16 2.94
CA VAL A 338 18.45 -15.30 1.56
C VAL A 338 19.52 -15.82 0.60
N VAL A 339 20.78 -15.39 0.77
CA VAL A 339 21.92 -15.84 -0.04
C VAL A 339 22.15 -17.34 0.15
N ALA A 340 22.03 -17.82 1.39
CA ALA A 340 22.15 -19.24 1.71
C ALA A 340 21.03 -20.05 1.06
N LYS A 341 19.78 -19.57 1.12
CA LYS A 341 18.65 -20.18 0.41
C LYS A 341 18.90 -20.24 -1.10
N SER A 342 19.48 -19.19 -1.69
CA SER A 342 19.81 -19.14 -3.11
C SER A 342 20.91 -20.13 -3.50
N LEU A 343 21.96 -20.25 -2.69
CA LEU A 343 23.04 -21.24 -2.87
C LEU A 343 22.50 -22.68 -2.77
N VAL A 344 21.68 -22.96 -1.76
CA VAL A 344 21.03 -24.27 -1.57
C VAL A 344 20.08 -24.58 -2.72
N SER A 345 19.32 -23.59 -3.20
CA SER A 345 18.40 -23.77 -4.33
C SER A 345 19.15 -24.04 -5.63
N ALA A 346 20.24 -23.30 -5.91
CA ALA A 346 21.10 -23.53 -7.05
C ALA A 346 21.74 -24.92 -7.01
N ALA A 347 22.24 -25.36 -5.85
CA ALA A 347 22.79 -26.69 -5.66
C ALA A 347 21.75 -27.81 -5.89
N LYS A 348 20.50 -27.62 -5.44
CA LYS A 348 19.40 -28.55 -5.71
C LYS A 348 19.07 -28.64 -7.20
N ILE A 349 19.01 -27.51 -7.90
CA ILE A 349 18.76 -27.46 -9.36
C ILE A 349 19.88 -28.19 -10.12
N GLN A 350 21.14 -27.98 -9.72
CA GLN A 350 22.31 -28.65 -10.30
C GLN A 350 22.54 -30.09 -9.79
N ARG A 351 21.63 -30.61 -8.96
CA ARG A 351 21.68 -31.95 -8.36
C ARG A 351 23.02 -32.25 -7.65
N CYS A 352 23.56 -31.26 -6.95
CA CYS A 352 24.74 -31.41 -6.10
C CYS A 352 24.46 -32.36 -4.93
N LYS A 353 25.52 -32.99 -4.40
CA LYS A 353 25.41 -33.87 -3.23
C LYS A 353 25.62 -33.04 -1.97
N PHE A 354 24.65 -33.07 -1.07
CA PHE A 354 24.77 -32.42 0.23
C PHE A 354 25.54 -33.35 1.17
N GLU A 355 26.53 -32.80 1.85
CA GLU A 355 27.31 -33.48 2.87
C GLU A 355 26.77 -33.11 4.27
N THR A 356 26.92 -34.03 5.22
CA THR A 356 26.54 -33.79 6.61
C THR A 356 27.56 -32.88 7.27
N VAL A 357 27.08 -31.81 7.90
CA VAL A 357 27.93 -30.81 8.57
C VAL A 357 27.76 -30.93 10.08
N SER A 358 28.88 -30.89 10.80
CA SER A 358 28.94 -30.79 12.27
C SER A 358 29.52 -29.44 12.70
N GLU A 359 29.25 -29.01 13.93
CA GLU A 359 29.82 -27.78 14.52
C GLU A 359 29.57 -26.53 13.66
N VAL A 360 28.29 -26.26 13.38
CA VAL A 360 27.89 -25.07 12.61
C VAL A 360 27.94 -23.84 13.50
N GLU A 361 28.67 -22.82 13.06
CA GLU A 361 28.77 -21.51 13.68
C GLU A 361 28.41 -20.44 12.64
N GLU A 362 27.40 -19.63 12.92
CA GLU A 362 26.95 -18.55 12.03
C GLU A 362 27.18 -17.18 12.67
N ILE A 363 27.87 -16.31 11.95
CA ILE A 363 27.94 -14.88 12.20
C ILE A 363 27.09 -14.23 11.13
N ALA A 364 25.83 -13.96 11.48
CA ALA A 364 24.84 -13.44 10.55
C ALA A 364 25.31 -12.17 9.82
N GLY A 365 24.98 -12.11 8.52
CA GLY A 365 25.44 -11.06 7.60
C GLY A 365 26.92 -11.13 7.19
N HIS A 366 27.74 -11.98 7.82
CA HIS A 366 29.18 -12.04 7.56
C HIS A 366 29.63 -13.41 7.03
N LYS A 367 29.43 -14.48 7.81
CA LYS A 367 29.87 -15.82 7.44
C LYS A 367 29.14 -16.91 8.20
N ILE A 368 29.07 -18.10 7.61
CA ILE A 368 28.73 -19.35 8.27
C ILE A 368 29.89 -20.33 8.09
N GLN A 369 30.17 -21.09 9.13
CA GLN A 369 31.25 -22.07 9.17
C GLN A 369 30.70 -23.40 9.66
N GLY A 370 31.24 -24.49 9.12
CA GLY A 370 30.90 -25.83 9.57
C GLY A 370 31.96 -26.85 9.17
N THR A 371 32.02 -27.94 9.92
CA THR A 371 32.99 -29.02 9.72
C THR A 371 32.38 -30.13 8.86
N LEU A 372 32.99 -30.42 7.72
CA LEU A 372 32.64 -31.52 6.81
C LEU A 372 33.75 -32.57 6.88
N GLY A 373 33.47 -33.69 7.56
CA GLY A 373 34.46 -34.73 7.81
C GLY A 373 35.60 -34.21 8.70
N THR A 374 36.75 -33.90 8.09
CA THR A 374 37.93 -33.34 8.77
C THR A 374 38.24 -31.89 8.38
N ASP A 375 37.50 -31.35 7.43
CA ASP A 375 37.77 -30.04 6.85
C ASP A 375 36.77 -29.00 7.35
N VAL A 376 37.27 -27.82 7.68
CA VAL A 376 36.45 -26.67 8.08
C VAL A 376 36.12 -25.87 6.83
N ILE A 377 34.82 -25.75 6.53
CA ILE A 377 34.32 -24.95 5.41
C ILE A 377 33.73 -23.66 5.95
N THR A 378 34.10 -22.54 5.34
CA THR A 378 33.57 -21.21 5.66
C THR A 378 32.96 -20.60 4.41
N VAL A 379 31.72 -20.13 4.51
CA VAL A 379 30.97 -19.46 3.45
C VAL A 379 30.62 -18.06 3.95
N GLY A 380 30.94 -17.01 3.20
CA GLY A 380 30.67 -15.66 3.68
C GLY A 380 31.20 -14.56 2.77
N GLN A 381 31.33 -13.35 3.32
CA GLN A 381 31.90 -12.21 2.62
C GLN A 381 33.37 -12.48 2.25
N LEU A 382 33.80 -11.90 1.13
CA LEU A 382 35.19 -11.92 0.70
C LEU A 382 36.00 -10.93 1.54
N ILE A 383 36.76 -11.44 2.52
CA ILE A 383 37.55 -10.62 3.46
C ILE A 383 39.04 -10.54 3.03
N ASP A 384 39.55 -11.58 2.38
CA ASP A 384 40.95 -11.66 1.94
C ASP A 384 41.20 -10.96 0.60
N SER A 385 42.46 -10.58 0.36
CA SER A 385 42.90 -10.04 -0.94
C SER A 385 42.54 -10.99 -2.08
N CYS A 386 41.85 -10.49 -3.11
CA CYS A 386 41.47 -11.26 -4.29
C CYS A 386 42.70 -11.95 -4.92
N PRO A 387 42.75 -13.29 -4.97
CA PRO A 387 43.80 -13.99 -5.67
C PRO A 387 43.66 -13.79 -7.19
N ALA A 388 44.77 -13.92 -7.93
CA ALA A 388 44.82 -13.61 -9.37
C ALA A 388 43.86 -14.45 -10.25
N TRP A 389 43.35 -15.57 -9.75
CA TRP A 389 42.35 -16.39 -10.46
C TRP A 389 40.91 -15.89 -10.28
N LEU A 390 40.66 -15.00 -9.32
CA LEU A 390 39.35 -14.43 -9.05
C LEU A 390 39.23 -13.08 -9.77
N THR A 391 38.57 -13.09 -10.93
CA THR A 391 38.41 -11.90 -11.79
C THR A 391 36.94 -11.47 -11.94
N MET A 392 36.04 -12.11 -11.19
CA MET A 392 34.61 -11.83 -11.31
C MET A 392 34.22 -10.49 -10.70
N GLU A 393 33.35 -9.77 -11.39
CA GLU A 393 32.70 -8.55 -10.90
C GLU A 393 31.21 -8.82 -10.81
N TYR A 394 30.70 -9.00 -9.59
CA TYR A 394 29.27 -9.17 -9.32
C TYR A 394 28.85 -8.24 -8.18
N PRO A 395 27.58 -7.78 -8.17
CA PRO A 395 27.05 -6.97 -7.06
C PRO A 395 27.19 -7.67 -5.70
N LEU A 396 27.06 -9.00 -5.69
CA LEU A 396 27.23 -9.83 -4.51
C LEU A 396 28.19 -10.98 -4.82
N ILE A 397 29.24 -11.12 -4.02
CA ILE A 397 30.22 -12.21 -4.10
C ILE A 397 30.26 -12.93 -2.76
N VAL A 398 30.10 -14.25 -2.79
CA VAL A 398 30.24 -15.13 -1.64
C VAL A 398 31.52 -15.93 -1.77
N ALA A 399 32.41 -15.77 -0.81
CA ALA A 399 33.66 -16.52 -0.70
C ALA A 399 33.41 -17.88 -0.04
N VAL A 400 34.07 -18.91 -0.58
CA VAL A 400 34.06 -20.27 -0.04
C VAL A 400 35.50 -20.66 0.29
N SER A 401 35.77 -20.89 1.56
CA SER A 401 37.09 -21.24 2.07
C SER A 401 37.09 -22.62 2.70
N LYS A 402 38.21 -23.33 2.54
CA LYS A 402 38.48 -24.63 3.16
C LYS A 402 39.73 -24.52 4.00
N ASN A 403 39.63 -24.81 5.30
CA ASN A 403 40.71 -24.68 6.29
C ASN A 403 41.40 -23.30 6.22
N SER A 404 40.61 -22.22 6.19
CA SER A 404 41.06 -20.82 6.05
C SER A 404 41.77 -20.47 4.73
N LYS A 405 41.67 -21.32 3.70
CA LYS A 405 42.17 -21.02 2.35
C LYS A 405 41.00 -20.84 1.38
N LEU A 406 40.96 -19.71 0.67
CA LEU A 406 39.95 -19.46 -0.36
C LEU A 406 40.05 -20.51 -1.48
N ILE A 407 38.98 -21.27 -1.70
CA ILE A 407 38.90 -22.33 -2.72
C ILE A 407 37.92 -21.98 -3.84
N GLY A 408 37.02 -21.02 -3.63
CA GLY A 408 36.12 -20.54 -4.67
C GLY A 408 35.36 -19.28 -4.27
N ALA A 409 34.73 -18.66 -5.25
CA ALA A 409 33.83 -17.54 -5.07
C ALA A 409 32.59 -17.72 -5.96
N ILE A 410 31.45 -17.31 -5.45
CA ILE A 410 30.15 -17.44 -6.10
C ILE A 410 29.58 -16.05 -6.29
N GLY A 411 29.37 -15.68 -7.55
CA GLY A 411 28.76 -14.42 -7.97
C GLY A 411 27.26 -14.57 -8.02
N LEU A 412 26.56 -13.64 -7.37
CA LEU A 412 25.12 -13.57 -7.39
C LEU A 412 24.66 -12.20 -7.89
N HIS A 413 23.55 -12.20 -8.63
CA HIS A 413 22.80 -10.99 -8.95
C HIS A 413 21.30 -11.26 -8.74
N ASP A 414 20.51 -10.21 -8.58
CA ASP A 414 19.05 -10.31 -8.53
C ASP A 414 18.49 -10.10 -9.94
N PRO A 415 18.01 -11.15 -10.63
CA PRO A 415 17.63 -11.05 -12.03
C PRO A 415 16.37 -10.20 -12.22
N LEU A 416 16.31 -9.52 -13.35
CA LEU A 416 15.13 -8.77 -13.77
C LEU A 416 13.96 -9.71 -14.07
N ARG A 417 12.76 -9.24 -13.77
CA ARG A 417 11.53 -9.92 -14.16
C ARG A 417 11.41 -9.90 -15.69
N PRO A 418 10.94 -11.00 -16.32
CA PRO A 418 10.72 -11.03 -17.77
C PRO A 418 9.84 -9.88 -18.27
N GLU A 419 8.82 -9.54 -17.48
CA GLU A 419 7.85 -8.48 -17.74
C GLU A 419 8.48 -7.07 -17.78
N ALA A 420 9.62 -6.86 -17.12
CA ALA A 420 10.24 -5.54 -16.94
C ALA A 420 10.63 -4.89 -18.29
N HIS A 421 10.97 -5.70 -19.29
CA HIS A 421 11.34 -5.24 -20.63
C HIS A 421 10.18 -4.56 -21.37
N LYS A 422 8.93 -4.97 -21.11
CA LYS A 422 7.73 -4.37 -21.73
C LYS A 422 7.13 -3.25 -20.89
N LEU A 423 7.47 -3.21 -19.60
CA LEU A 423 6.91 -2.25 -18.66
C LEU A 423 7.08 -0.82 -19.16
N ILE A 424 8.27 -0.43 -19.61
CA ILE A 424 8.55 0.94 -20.02
C ILE A 424 7.75 1.34 -21.27
N SER A 425 7.63 0.44 -22.25
CA SER A 425 6.80 0.70 -23.43
C SER A 425 5.32 0.82 -23.07
N ASP A 426 4.83 -0.02 -22.15
CA ASP A 426 3.42 -0.03 -21.73
C ASP A 426 3.08 1.22 -20.91
N LEU A 427 4.00 1.68 -20.05
CA LEU A 427 3.87 2.93 -19.30
C LEU A 427 3.82 4.14 -20.26
N LYS A 428 4.75 4.22 -21.22
CA LYS A 428 4.76 5.29 -22.24
C LYS A 428 3.49 5.27 -23.08
N ALA A 429 3.02 4.10 -23.52
CA ALA A 429 1.77 3.95 -24.27
C ALA A 429 0.53 4.37 -23.44
N SER A 430 0.60 4.26 -22.12
CA SER A 430 -0.47 4.67 -21.19
C SER A 430 -0.46 6.17 -20.87
N GLY A 431 0.46 6.95 -21.46
CA GLY A 431 0.54 8.40 -21.28
C GLY A 431 1.55 8.88 -20.23
N VAL A 432 2.36 7.98 -19.66
CA VAL A 432 3.47 8.36 -18.78
C VAL A 432 4.56 9.03 -19.60
N LYS A 433 4.90 10.26 -19.24
CA LYS A 433 5.88 11.10 -19.95
C LYS A 433 7.29 10.92 -19.39
N TYR A 434 7.41 10.60 -18.11
CA TYR A 434 8.69 10.49 -17.42
C TYR A 434 8.75 9.20 -16.61
N VAL A 435 9.82 8.43 -16.82
CA VAL A 435 10.14 7.25 -16.01
C VAL A 435 11.57 7.38 -15.50
N ALA A 436 11.78 7.10 -14.22
CA ALA A 436 13.12 7.00 -13.64
C ALA A 436 13.27 5.80 -12.71
N LEU A 437 14.48 5.27 -12.66
CA LEU A 437 14.90 4.27 -11.68
C LEU A 437 15.42 4.99 -10.44
N VAL A 438 14.94 4.60 -9.25
CA VAL A 438 15.39 5.11 -7.95
C VAL A 438 15.86 3.92 -7.13
N THR A 439 17.10 3.95 -6.64
CA THR A 439 17.67 2.82 -5.90
C THR A 439 18.79 3.24 -4.94
N GLY A 440 18.95 2.50 -3.84
CA GLY A 440 20.10 2.61 -2.94
C GLY A 440 21.39 2.00 -3.50
N ASP A 441 21.31 1.26 -4.60
CA ASP A 441 22.45 0.61 -5.25
C ASP A 441 23.49 1.59 -5.77
N ARG A 442 24.70 1.06 -6.03
CA ARG A 442 25.77 1.79 -6.72
C ARG A 442 25.36 2.15 -8.14
N GLU A 443 25.84 3.31 -8.60
CA GLU A 443 25.50 3.86 -9.92
C GLU A 443 25.77 2.90 -11.08
N SER A 444 26.89 2.16 -11.04
CA SER A 444 27.26 1.19 -12.07
C SER A 444 26.18 0.13 -12.29
N THR A 445 25.70 -0.48 -11.19
CA THR A 445 24.66 -1.52 -11.21
C THR A 445 23.29 -0.95 -11.59
N ALA A 446 22.96 0.24 -11.09
CA ALA A 446 21.71 0.91 -11.44
C ALA A 446 21.65 1.27 -12.93
N ARG A 447 22.76 1.74 -13.51
CA ARG A 447 22.84 2.13 -14.93
C ARG A 447 22.76 0.91 -15.85
N GLU A 448 23.38 -0.20 -15.47
CA GLU A 448 23.31 -1.46 -16.22
C GLU A 448 21.85 -1.93 -16.36
N VAL A 449 21.14 -2.02 -15.23
CA VAL A 449 19.71 -2.38 -15.20
C VAL A 449 18.88 -1.41 -16.03
N ALA A 450 19.09 -0.10 -15.84
CA ALA A 450 18.33 0.92 -16.55
C ALA A 450 18.52 0.84 -18.08
N ASN A 451 19.75 0.57 -18.54
CA ASN A 451 20.05 0.40 -19.95
C ASN A 451 19.38 -0.86 -20.54
N GLU A 452 19.31 -1.96 -19.77
CA GLU A 452 18.67 -3.21 -20.20
C GLU A 452 17.17 -3.05 -20.43
N ILE A 453 16.47 -2.29 -19.58
CA ILE A 453 15.01 -2.07 -19.67
C ILE A 453 14.62 -0.76 -20.38
N GLY A 454 15.60 0.06 -20.79
CA GLY A 454 15.37 1.31 -21.53
C GLY A 454 14.87 2.49 -20.69
N ILE A 455 15.32 2.59 -19.43
CA ILE A 455 15.11 3.78 -18.58
C ILE A 455 16.26 4.77 -18.79
N GLU A 456 15.94 6.01 -19.15
CA GLU A 456 16.94 7.06 -19.40
C GLU A 456 17.44 7.74 -18.12
N ASN A 457 16.56 7.88 -17.12
CA ASN A 457 16.83 8.62 -15.89
C ASN A 457 17.08 7.66 -14.73
N VAL A 458 18.22 7.81 -14.06
CA VAL A 458 18.64 6.94 -12.95
C VAL A 458 19.08 7.80 -11.78
N TYR A 459 18.56 7.47 -10.61
CA TYR A 459 18.91 8.06 -9.33
C TYR A 459 19.40 6.92 -8.42
N SER A 460 20.69 6.90 -8.10
CA SER A 460 21.36 5.79 -7.42
C SER A 460 22.05 6.26 -6.13
N GLY A 461 22.30 5.35 -5.19
CA GLY A 461 22.93 5.68 -3.90
C GLY A 461 22.03 6.52 -2.98
N ILE A 462 20.71 6.38 -3.12
CA ILE A 462 19.71 7.19 -2.41
C ILE A 462 19.20 6.44 -1.18
N THR A 463 19.10 7.16 -0.05
CA THR A 463 18.49 6.69 1.20
C THR A 463 16.97 6.86 1.18
N ALA A 464 16.23 6.19 2.06
CA ALA A 464 14.76 6.28 2.11
C ALA A 464 14.18 7.71 2.21
N GLU A 465 14.93 8.67 2.77
CA GLU A 465 14.53 10.08 2.86
C GLU A 465 14.80 10.91 1.58
N GLY A 466 15.73 10.47 0.74
CA GLY A 466 16.16 11.18 -0.47
C GLY A 466 15.35 10.77 -1.70
#